data_AF-A0A1J6W4L0-F1
#
_entry.id   AF-A0A1J6W4L0-F1
#
_cell.length_a   1.000
_cell.length_b   1.000
_cell.length_c   1.000
_cell.angle_alpha   90.00
_cell.angle_beta   90.00
_cell.angle_gamma   90.00
#
_symmetry.space_group_name_H-M   'P 1'
#
loop_
_entity.id
_entity.type
_entity.pdbx_description
1 polymer ?
#
loop_
_entity_poly.entity_id
_entity_poly.type
_entity_poly.pdbx_seq_one_letter_code
_entity_poly.pdbx_strand_id
1 'polypeptide(L)' 'MKIIIVSLLSGLLIGGALIYFFLENNPSSYIIFNQGGIDKRVVKEWDYNFLFNSSVIVIVITSLTYVIMRIIEKKRN' A
#
# COMPACT_ATOMS: atom_id res chain seq x y z
N MET A 1 -6.15 22.82 -1.16
CA MET A 1 -7.00 21.65 -0.82
C MET A 1 -7.27 20.75 -2.02
N LYS A 2 -7.76 21.28 -3.16
CA LYS A 2 -8.07 20.46 -4.35
C LYS A 2 -6.91 19.57 -4.84
N ILE A 3 -5.70 20.12 -4.97
CA ILE A 3 -4.52 19.36 -5.43
C ILE A 3 -4.16 18.23 -4.46
N ILE A 4 -4.23 18.50 -3.15
CA ILE A 4 -3.89 17.52 -2.11
C ILE A 4 -4.86 16.34 -2.19
N ILE A 5 -6.16 16.61 -2.33
CA ILE A 5 -7.19 15.57 -2.47
C ILE A 5 -6.98 14.77 -3.75
N VAL A 6 -6.71 15.44 -4.88
CA VAL A 6 -6.43 14.76 -6.17
C VAL A 6 -5.18 13.88 -6.07
N SER A 7 -4.14 14.34 -5.37
CA SER A 7 -2.89 13.60 -5.20
C SER A 7 -3.06 12.37 -4.30
N LEU A 8 -3.88 12.48 -3.25
CA LEU A 8 -4.21 11.34 -2.37
C LEU A 8 -5.06 10.30 -3.11
N LEU A 9 -6.08 10.75 -3.86
CA LEU A 9 -6.93 9.86 -4.66
C LEU A 9 -6.13 9.16 -5.76
N SER A 10 -5.24 9.88 -6.46
CA SER A 10 -4.37 9.27 -7.46
C SER A 10 -3.40 8.28 -6.82
N GLY A 11 -2.83 8.62 -5.66
CA GLY A 11 -2.00 7.74 -4.85
C GLY A 11 -2.67 6.41 -4.52
N LEU A 12 -3.92 6.47 -4.07
CA LEU A 12 -4.69 5.27 -3.74
C LEU A 12 -5.11 4.47 -4.98
N LEU A 13 -5.60 5.13 -6.03
CA LEU A 13 -6.09 4.44 -7.23
C LEU A 13 -4.94 3.86 -8.06
N ILE A 14 -3.96 4.68 -8.43
CA ILE A 14 -2.82 4.26 -9.25
C ILE A 14 -1.88 3.39 -8.42
N GLY A 15 -1.60 3.77 -7.17
CA GLY A 15 -0.80 2.96 -6.26
C GLY A 15 -1.46 1.60 -5.99
N GLY A 16 -2.78 1.57 -5.75
CA GLY A 16 -3.54 0.34 -5.58
C GLY A 16 -3.49 -0.57 -6.81
N ALA A 17 -3.61 -0.01 -8.02
CA ALA A 17 -3.44 -0.78 -9.26
C ALA A 17 -2.03 -1.35 -9.38
N LEU A 18 -0.98 -0.56 -9.09
CA LEU A 18 0.40 -1.05 -9.12
C LEU A 18 0.65 -2.16 -8.11
N ILE A 19 0.13 -2.02 -6.89
CA ILE A 19 0.22 -3.06 -5.86
C ILE A 19 -0.45 -4.35 -6.37
N TYR A 20 -1.65 -4.25 -6.94
CA TYR A 20 -2.38 -5.42 -7.46
C TYR A 20 -1.64 -6.17 -8.56
N PHE A 21 -1.00 -5.46 -9.48
CA PHE A 21 -0.33 -6.08 -10.64
C PHE A 21 1.12 -6.52 -10.35
N PHE A 22 1.84 -5.83 -9.48
CA PHE A 22 3.28 -6.01 -9.32
C PHE A 22 3.70 -6.57 -7.96
N LEU A 23 2.89 -6.40 -6.92
CA LEU A 23 3.27 -6.83 -5.57
C LEU A 23 2.65 -8.19 -5.27
N GLU A 24 3.49 -9.21 -5.17
CA GLU A 24 3.06 -10.54 -4.77
C GLU A 24 2.73 -10.56 -3.28
N ASN A 25 1.55 -11.06 -2.94
CA ASN A 25 1.11 -11.21 -1.55
C ASN A 25 1.40 -12.64 -1.11
N ASN A 26 2.36 -12.81 -0.20
CA ASN A 26 2.71 -14.11 0.36
C ASN A 26 2.15 -14.20 1.78
N PRO A 27 0.96 -14.78 1.98
CA PRO A 27 0.39 -14.87 3.31
C PRO A 27 1.28 -15.72 4.22
N SER A 28 1.97 -15.08 5.17
CA SER A 28 2.69 -15.77 6.23
C SER A 28 1.66 -16.44 7.14
N SER A 29 1.66 -17.76 7.16
CA SER A 29 0.88 -18.53 8.13
C SER A 29 1.75 -19.55 8.80
N TYR A 30 1.65 -19.62 10.13
CA TYR A 30 2.34 -20.63 10.92
C TYR A 30 1.34 -21.37 11.78
N ILE A 31 1.69 -22.62 12.06
CA ILE A 31 0.84 -23.56 12.79
C ILE A 31 1.47 -23.75 14.16
N ILE A 32 0.70 -23.44 15.20
CA ILE A 32 1.08 -23.76 16.57
C ILE A 32 0.37 -25.04 16.97
N PHE A 33 1.14 -26.04 17.41
CA PHE A 33 0.62 -27.28 17.95
C PHE A 33 0.54 -27.20 19.48
N ASN A 34 -0.49 -27.83 20.05
CA ASN A 34 -0.57 -28.13 21.48
C ASN A 34 -0.48 -26.90 22.42
N GLN A 35 -1.11 -25.78 22.04
CA GLN A 35 -1.29 -24.63 22.93
C GLN A 35 -2.69 -24.68 23.58
N GLY A 36 -2.74 -24.71 24.92
CA GLY A 36 -3.98 -24.51 25.68
C GLY A 36 -5.06 -25.58 25.48
N GLY A 37 -4.68 -26.83 25.18
CA GLY A 37 -5.63 -27.93 24.96
C GLY A 37 -6.25 -27.98 23.55
N ILE A 38 -5.71 -27.20 22.61
CA ILE A 38 -6.13 -27.20 21.20
C ILE A 38 -5.05 -27.88 20.37
N ASP A 39 -5.43 -28.93 19.62
CA ASP A 39 -4.49 -29.76 18.84
C ASP A 39 -3.72 -28.96 17.78
N LYS A 40 -4.35 -27.95 17.16
CA LYS A 40 -3.77 -27.15 16.08
C LYS A 40 -4.40 -25.75 16.01
N ARG A 41 -3.57 -24.70 16.03
CA ARG A 41 -3.98 -23.31 15.79
C ARG A 41 -3.23 -22.74 14.59
N VAL A 42 -3.96 -22.30 13.56
CA VAL A 42 -3.37 -21.60 12.41
C VAL A 42 -3.37 -20.10 12.73
N VAL A 43 -2.19 -19.49 12.78
CA VAL A 43 -2.04 -18.04 12.92
C VAL A 43 -1.79 -17.46 11.53
N LYS A 44 -2.64 -16.53 11.10
CA LYS A 44 -2.44 -15.74 9.88
C LYS A 44 -1.75 -14.45 10.28
N GLU A 45 -0.51 -14.29 9.87
CA GLU A 45 0.21 -13.03 10.00
C GLU A 45 -0.04 -12.17 8.77
N TRP A 46 -0.05 -10.86 8.98
CA TRP A 46 -0.03 -9.95 7.86
C TRP A 46 1.38 -9.94 7.29
N ASP A 47 1.50 -10.03 5.97
CA ASP A 47 2.77 -9.91 5.28
C ASP A 47 3.30 -8.48 5.44
N TYR A 48 4.23 -8.31 6.38
CA TYR A 48 4.83 -7.00 6.68
C TYR A 48 5.55 -6.41 5.46
N ASN A 49 6.18 -7.25 4.64
CA ASN A 49 6.86 -6.78 3.43
C ASN A 49 5.85 -6.26 2.42
N PHE A 50 4.74 -6.99 2.23
CA PHE A 50 3.63 -6.53 1.39
C PHE A 50 3.08 -5.18 1.88
N LEU A 51 2.79 -5.07 3.19
CA LEU A 51 2.30 -3.82 3.77
C LEU A 51 3.26 -2.66 3.61
N PHE A 52 4.53 -2.86 3.97
CA PHE A 52 5.54 -1.82 3.89
C PHE A 52 5.71 -1.36 2.44
N ASN A 53 5.91 -2.28 1.50
CA ASN A 53 6.07 -1.97 0.08
C ASN A 53 4.83 -1.28 -0.50
N SER A 54 3.63 -1.75 -0.15
CA SER A 54 2.37 -1.12 -0.58
C SER A 54 2.24 0.32 -0.08
N SER A 55 2.62 0.58 1.19
CA SER A 55 2.60 1.93 1.76
C SER A 55 3.59 2.86 1.06
N VAL A 56 4.79 2.37 0.74
CA VAL A 56 5.82 3.13 0.01
C VAL A 56 5.32 3.49 -1.38
N ILE A 57 4.71 2.56 -2.11
CA ILE A 57 4.15 2.81 -3.44
C ILE A 57 3.11 3.94 -3.38
N VAL A 58 2.15 3.86 -2.45
CA VAL A 58 1.10 4.88 -2.31
C VAL A 58 1.70 6.26 -2.00
N ILE A 59 2.69 6.34 -1.10
CA ILE A 59 3.36 7.60 -0.74
C ILE A 59 4.12 8.18 -1.94
N VAL A 60 4.83 7.34 -2.70
CA VAL A 60 5.61 7.77 -3.87
C VAL A 60 4.70 8.31 -4.96
N ILE A 61 3.62 7.59 -5.30
CA ILE A 61 2.66 8.04 -6.33
C ILE A 61 1.93 9.32 -5.90
N THR A 62 1.55 9.42 -4.62
CA THR A 62 0.93 10.63 -4.07
C THR A 62 1.88 11.83 -4.22
N SER A 63 3.14 11.65 -3.81
CA SER A 63 4.16 12.71 -3.85
C SER A 63 4.47 13.13 -5.28
N LEU A 64 4.63 12.17 -6.21
CA LEU A 64 4.84 12.44 -7.63
C LEU A 64 3.66 13.21 -8.22
N THR A 65 2.43 12.78 -7.97
CA THR A 65 1.24 13.47 -8.50
C THR A 65 1.18 14.91 -7.97
N TYR A 66 1.45 15.10 -6.68
CA TYR A 66 1.47 16.43 -6.07
C TYR A 66 2.51 17.35 -6.74
N VAL A 67 3.74 16.87 -6.91
CA VAL A 67 4.82 17.63 -7.55
C VAL A 67 4.47 17.97 -8.99
N ILE A 68 3.98 16.99 -9.77
CA ILE A 68 3.57 17.20 -11.17
C ILE A 68 2.48 18.28 -11.26
N MET A 69 1.43 18.19 -10.44
CA MET A 69 0.35 19.17 -10.42
C MET A 69 0.85 20.57 -10.04
N ARG A 70 1.76 20.67 -9.06
CA ARG A 70 2.37 21.96 -8.68
C ARG A 70 3.20 22.58 -9.80
N ILE A 71 3.93 21.77 -10.56
CA ILE A 71 4.68 22.24 -11.73
C ILE A 71 3.74 22.73 -12.82
N ILE A 72 2.65 22.00 -13.09
CA ILE A 72 1.64 22.38 -14.09
C ILE A 72 0.96 23.69 -13.71
N GLU A 73 0.54 23.86 -12.45
CA GLU A 73 -0.05 25.11 -11.98
C GLU A 73 0.91 26.29 -12.11
N LYS A 74 2.20 26.09 -11.76
CA LYS A 74 3.22 27.15 -11.89
C LYS A 74 3.47 27.57 -13.34
N LYS A 75 3.29 26.68 -14.31
CA LYS A 75 3.44 27.01 -15.75
C LYS A 75 2.20 27.66 -16.35
N ARG A 76 1.04 27.50 -15.71
CA ARG A 76 -0.25 28.01 -16.22
C ARG A 76 -0.52 29.45 -15.77
N ASN A 77 0.09 29.88 -14.67
CA ASN A 77 0.14 31.28 -14.22
C ASN A 77 1.41 31.95 -14.72
#